data_AF-A0A7K9LM26-F1
#
_entry.id   AF-A0A7K9LM26-F1
#
_cell.length_a   1.000
_cell.length_b   1.000
_cell.length_c   1.000
_cell.angle_alpha   90.00
_cell.angle_beta   90.00
_cell.angle_gamma   90.00
#
_symmetry.space_group_name_H-M   'P 1'
#
loop_
_entity.id
_entity.type
_entity.pdbx_description
1 polymer ?
#
loop_
_entity_poly.entity_id
_entity_poly.type
_entity_poly.pdbx_seq_one_letter_code
_entity_poly.pdbx_strand_id
1 'polypeptide(L)'
;AEGQVAEEAEEVFQSFAFYCYQQEREERGAELPHDPEIEQIQPDLKNSANSEIGQRLALIGDDIYRRYDADFCNMLRDLQLTPDN
;
A
#
# COMPACT_ATOMS: atom_id res chain seq x y z
N ALA A 1 18.47 9.48 13.51
CA ALA A 1 18.29 10.92 13.19
C ALA A 1 17.12 11.06 12.22
N GLU A 2 16.42 12.20 12.18
CA GLU A 2 15.20 12.37 11.34
C GLU A 2 15.40 11.98 9.87
N GLY A 3 16.57 12.26 9.28
CA GLY A 3 16.90 11.84 7.91
C GLY A 3 16.98 10.33 7.67
N GLN A 4 17.30 9.52 8.70
CA GLN A 4 17.29 8.05 8.58
C GLN A 4 15.86 7.50 8.55
N VAL A 5 14.92 8.19 9.19
CA VAL A 5 13.51 7.80 9.21
C VAL A 5 12.88 7.93 7.83
N ALA A 6 13.32 8.91 7.02
CA ALA A 6 12.81 9.09 5.66
C ALA A 6 13.19 7.91 4.74
N GLU A 7 14.43 7.45 4.80
CA GLU A 7 14.91 6.30 4.01
C GLU A 7 14.24 5.00 4.48
N GLU A 8 14.10 4.80 5.80
CA GLU A 8 13.40 3.63 6.35
C GLU A 8 11.90 3.63 6.02
N ALA A 9 11.27 4.81 5.95
CA ALA A 9 9.85 4.93 5.63
C ALA A 9 9.51 4.48 4.20
N GLU A 10 10.42 4.68 3.24
CA GLU A 10 10.21 4.23 1.86
C GLU A 10 10.08 2.70 1.80
N GLU A 11 10.97 1.98 2.47
CA GLU A 11 10.95 0.51 2.50
C GLU A 11 9.71 -0.03 3.23
N VAL A 12 9.32 0.60 4.34
CA VAL A 12 8.07 0.27 5.05
C VAL A 12 6.86 0.48 4.14
N PHE A 13 6.80 1.62 3.43
CA PHE A 13 5.69 1.96 2.55
C PHE A 13 5.57 1.02 1.37
N GLN A 14 6.69 0.70 0.72
CA GLN A 14 6.76 -0.27 -0.38
C GLN A 14 6.21 -1.64 0.04
N SER A 15 6.63 -2.14 1.21
CA SER A 15 6.09 -3.40 1.76
C SER A 15 4.60 -3.29 2.09
N PHE A 16 4.19 -2.22 2.76
CA PHE A 16 2.79 -1.97 3.09
C PHE A 16 1.89 -1.98 1.84
N ALA A 17 2.25 -1.19 0.82
CA ALA A 17 1.50 -1.10 -0.43
C ALA A 17 1.41 -2.45 -1.15
N PHE A 18 2.51 -3.20 -1.20
CA PHE A 18 2.53 -4.54 -1.78
C PHE A 18 1.55 -5.50 -1.07
N TYR A 19 1.60 -5.58 0.26
CA TYR A 19 0.73 -6.49 1.01
C TYR A 19 -0.75 -6.08 0.96
N CYS A 20 -1.05 -4.78 1.00
CA CYS A 20 -2.41 -4.28 0.80
C CYS A 20 -2.95 -4.68 -0.59
N TYR A 21 -2.17 -4.45 -1.65
CA TYR A 21 -2.58 -4.82 -3.00
C TYR A 21 -2.82 -6.32 -3.14
N GLN A 22 -1.94 -7.18 -2.60
CA GLN A 22 -2.15 -8.62 -2.65
C GLN A 22 -3.42 -9.06 -1.90
N GLN A 23 -3.66 -8.50 -0.71
CA GLN A 23 -4.86 -8.80 0.04
C GLN A 23 -6.13 -8.36 -0.70
N GLU A 24 -6.15 -7.15 -1.27
CA GLU A 24 -7.27 -6.67 -2.07
C GLU A 24 -7.50 -7.51 -3.34
N ARG A 25 -6.42 -8.01 -3.95
CA ARG A 25 -6.50 -8.93 -5.11
C ARG A 25 -7.13 -10.27 -4.73
N GLU A 26 -6.77 -10.81 -3.57
CA GLU A 26 -7.36 -12.04 -3.04
C GLU A 26 -8.85 -11.85 -2.70
N GLU A 27 -9.24 -10.71 -2.14
CA GLU A 27 -10.61 -10.42 -1.71
C GLU A 27 -11.54 -10.03 -2.87
N ARG A 28 -11.09 -9.13 -3.75
CA ARG A 28 -11.91 -8.51 -4.79
C ARG A 28 -11.67 -9.12 -6.17
N GLY A 29 -10.69 -10.00 -6.31
CA GLY A 29 -10.42 -10.72 -7.55
C GLY A 29 -10.26 -9.75 -8.72
N ALA A 30 -11.02 -9.94 -9.80
CA ALA A 30 -10.94 -9.14 -11.03
C ALA A 30 -11.47 -7.68 -10.93
N GLU A 31 -12.09 -7.28 -9.82
CA GLU A 31 -12.65 -5.92 -9.67
C GLU A 31 -11.60 -4.85 -9.39
N LEU A 32 -10.44 -5.24 -8.84
CA LEU A 32 -9.36 -4.30 -8.56
C LEU A 32 -8.60 -3.97 -9.88
N PRO A 33 -8.20 -2.72 -10.12
CA PRO A 33 -7.32 -2.41 -11.25
C PRO A 33 -5.98 -3.14 -11.11
N HIS A 34 -5.43 -3.63 -12.22
CA HIS A 34 -4.08 -4.22 -12.21
C HIS A 34 -3.06 -3.09 -12.10
N ASP A 35 -2.19 -3.19 -11.09
CA ASP A 35 -1.12 -2.23 -10.83
C ASP A 35 0.24 -2.91 -11.00
N PRO A 36 0.90 -2.73 -12.16
CA PRO A 36 2.20 -3.34 -12.43
C PRO A 36 3.33 -2.68 -11.62
N GLU A 37 3.17 -1.46 -11.13
CA GLU A 37 4.19 -0.78 -10.32
C GLU A 37 4.32 -1.48 -8.96
N ILE A 38 3.18 -1.75 -8.31
CA ILE A 38 3.15 -2.44 -7.01
C ILE A 38 3.64 -3.89 -7.13
N GLU A 39 3.31 -4.61 -8.21
CA GLU A 39 3.77 -5.99 -8.40
C GLU A 39 5.30 -6.09 -8.55
N GLN A 40 5.94 -5.05 -9.07
CA GLN A 40 7.39 -4.99 -9.26
C GLN A 40 8.18 -4.69 -7.98
N ILE A 41 7.53 -4.32 -6.87
CA ILE A 41 8.17 -4.04 -5.58
C ILE A 41 8.76 -5.33 -4.92
N GLN A 42 8.29 -6.51 -5.34
CA GLN A 42 8.62 -7.83 -4.77
C GLN A 42 10.10 -8.28 -4.62
N PRO A 43 11.06 -7.88 -5.47
CA PRO A 43 12.40 -8.47 -5.47
C PRO A 43 13.21 -8.17 -4.21
N ASP A 44 13.02 -6.98 -3.62
CA ASP A 44 14.00 -6.41 -2.68
C ASP A 44 13.55 -6.44 -1.21
N LEU A 45 12.25 -6.67 -0.95
CA LEU A 45 11.67 -6.60 0.39
C LEU A 45 11.80 -7.87 1.24
N LYS A 46 12.24 -8.99 0.67
CA LYS A 46 12.29 -10.26 1.40
C LYS A 46 13.49 -10.22 2.34
N ASN A 47 13.26 -10.05 3.65
CA ASN A 47 14.19 -10.22 4.80
C ASN A 47 14.67 -8.96 5.55
N SER A 48 13.96 -7.83 5.51
CA SER A 48 14.28 -6.66 6.35
C SER A 48 13.25 -6.43 7.47
N ALA A 49 13.67 -5.76 8.56
CA ALA A 49 12.78 -5.38 9.65
C ALA A 49 11.68 -4.39 9.18
N ASN A 50 12.02 -3.50 8.26
CA ASN A 50 11.08 -2.53 7.67
C ASN A 50 10.02 -3.22 6.82
N SER A 51 10.40 -4.26 6.08
CA SER A 51 9.45 -5.08 5.33
C SER A 51 8.46 -5.80 6.24
N GLU A 52 8.91 -6.36 7.37
CA GLU A 52 8.01 -6.96 8.38
C GLU A 52 7.06 -5.91 8.99
N ILE A 53 7.56 -4.69 9.23
CA ILE A 53 6.73 -3.57 9.72
C ILE A 53 5.64 -3.24 8.69
N GLY A 54 5.99 -3.06 7.41
CA GLY A 54 5.04 -2.78 6.33
C GLY A 54 3.96 -3.86 6.20
N GLN A 55 4.36 -5.13 6.24
CA GLN A 55 3.44 -6.27 6.23
C GLN A 55 2.47 -6.22 7.43
N ARG A 56 2.99 -5.98 8.64
CA ARG A 56 2.15 -5.89 9.85
C ARG A 56 1.18 -4.71 9.77
N LEU A 57 1.62 -3.58 9.25
CA LEU A 57 0.77 -2.41 9.04
C LEU A 57 -0.39 -2.71 8.08
N ALA A 58 -0.12 -3.45 6.99
CA ALA A 58 -1.17 -3.87 6.04
C ALA A 58 -2.22 -4.75 6.74
N LEU A 59 -1.76 -5.74 7.50
CA LEU A 59 -2.64 -6.67 8.22
C LEU A 59 -3.52 -6.00 9.28
N ILE A 60 -2.97 -5.10 10.10
CA ILE A 60 -3.74 -4.42 11.14
C ILE A 60 -4.58 -3.25 10.58
N GLY A 61 -4.13 -2.68 9.46
CA GLY A 61 -4.76 -1.55 8.80
C GLY A 61 -6.06 -1.92 8.11
N ASP A 62 -6.23 -3.18 7.70
CA ASP A 62 -7.37 -3.67 6.93
C ASP A 62 -8.75 -3.34 7.55
N ASP A 63 -8.97 -3.62 8.84
CA ASP A 63 -10.25 -3.32 9.51
C ASP A 63 -10.53 -1.81 9.63
N ILE A 64 -9.48 -1.02 9.84
CA ILE A 64 -9.60 0.44 9.88
C ILE A 64 -9.88 0.96 8.48
N TYR A 65 -9.14 0.48 7.48
CA TYR A 65 -9.24 0.88 6.09
C TYR A 65 -10.61 0.60 5.51
N ARG A 66 -11.18 -0.60 5.72
CA ARG A 66 -12.53 -0.95 5.25
C ARG A 66 -13.63 0.01 5.71
N ARG A 67 -13.47 0.64 6.89
CA ARG A 67 -14.43 1.63 7.39
C ARG A 67 -14.39 2.95 6.62
N TYR A 68 -13.26 3.27 5.99
CA TYR A 68 -13.04 4.52 5.28
C TYR A 68 -12.89 4.33 3.76
N ASP A 69 -12.83 3.10 3.26
CA ASP A 69 -12.62 2.77 1.83
C ASP A 69 -13.58 3.53 0.91
N ALA A 70 -14.88 3.52 1.23
CA ALA A 70 -15.88 4.22 0.44
C ALA A 70 -15.67 5.75 0.43
N ASP A 71 -15.28 6.33 1.57
CA ASP A 71 -15.04 7.77 1.69
C ASP A 71 -13.79 8.18 0.91
N PHE A 72 -12.71 7.41 1.02
CA PHE A 72 -11.48 7.63 0.26
C PHE A 72 -11.72 7.45 -1.25
N CYS A 73 -12.40 6.40 -1.67
CA CYS A 73 -12.74 6.18 -3.07
C CYS A 73 -13.56 7.33 -3.66
N ASN A 74 -14.55 7.83 -2.93
CA ASN A 74 -15.33 9.00 -3.36
C ASN A 74 -14.45 10.25 -3.47
N MET A 75 -13.58 10.49 -2.47
CA MET A 75 -12.67 11.64 -2.48
C MET A 75 -11.69 11.60 -3.65
N LEU A 76 -11.08 10.44 -3.93
CA LEU A 76 -10.15 10.25 -5.04
C LEU A 76 -10.83 10.43 -6.40
N ARG A 77 -12.07 9.95 -6.55
CA ARG A 77 -12.86 10.16 -7.77
C ARG A 77 -13.14 11.64 -8.01
N ASP A 78 -13.50 12.37 -6.95
CA ASP A 78 -13.85 13.77 -7.04
C ASP A 78 -12.61 14.67 -7.30
N LEU A 79 -11.44 14.25 -6.84
CA LEU A 79 -10.17 14.96 -7.03
C LEU A 79 -9.66 14.92 -8.48
N GLN A 80 -10.06 13.91 -9.27
CA GLN A 80 -9.59 13.70 -10.66
C GLN A 80 -8.05 13.69 -10.75
N LEU A 81 -7.43 12.79 -9.98
CA LEU A 81 -5.99 12.66 -9.89
C LEU A 81 -5.33 12.55 -11.27
N THR A 82 -4.21 13.25 -11.43
CA THR A 82 -3.34 13.19 -12.59
C THR A 82 -1.90 13.07 -12.10
N PRO A 83 -0.91 12.70 -12.94
CA PRO A 83 0.48 12.72 -12.49
C PRO A 83 0.95 14.09 -11.93
N ASP A 84 0.26 15.17 -12.31
CA ASP A 84 0.55 16.54 -11.87
C ASP A 84 -0.27 17.00 -10.65
N ASN A 85 -1.34 16.28 -10.26
CA ASN A 85 -2.22 16.63 -9.13
C ASN A 85 -2.64 15.42 -8.30
#